data_AF-A0A936NWT3-F1
#
_entry.id   AF-A0A936NWT3-F1
#
_cell.length_a   1.000
_cell.length_b   1.000
_cell.length_c   1.000
_cell.angle_alpha   90.00
_cell.angle_beta   90.00
_cell.angle_gamma   90.00
#
_symmetry.space_group_name_H-M   'P 1'
#
loop_
_entity.id
_entity.type
_entity.pdbx_description
1 polymer ?
#
loop_
_entity_poly.entity_id
_entity_poly.type
_entity_poly.pdbx_seq_one_letter_code
_entity_poly.pdbx_strand_id
1 'polypeptide(L)'
;MVRLGQIQDTFRTRLKLANHHFPTIQFFDAKKDVAKDIELSLLQLIKSLRQRRIDQINGVAEAVEEISKHREKAQARAAFEHVSGAIHSWAQANRKQLAEIHQIYKSLVDDMTTKEVYASSIQAAVNRQGNWGNFDFYYKLAVAARKKSVTSFGEAVDEIRLVLTNFERQPELKAAHPFIRELLHAVNERMERLYETAASMGRNAYEVSMKSDQPFWANQKSEWGQGPGYKNRIALGTEDWFHHHSPTHTEAHIQQRVMQDWNDLITQVESRLTKGAGESAT
;
A
#
# COMPACT_ATOMS: atom_id res chain seq x y z
N MET A 1 -16.10 17.55 -9.79
CA MET A 1 -16.86 16.42 -10.37
C MET A 1 -15.85 15.35 -10.77
N VAL A 2 -15.82 14.23 -10.05
CA VAL A 2 -14.88 13.13 -10.35
C VAL A 2 -15.36 12.41 -11.61
N ARG A 3 -14.48 12.22 -12.61
CA ARG A 3 -14.86 11.57 -13.87
C ARG A 3 -14.55 10.07 -13.82
N LEU A 4 -15.39 9.24 -14.45
CA LEU A 4 -15.20 7.78 -14.52
C LEU A 4 -13.78 7.39 -14.96
N GLY A 5 -13.23 8.10 -15.94
CA GLY A 5 -11.87 7.89 -16.43
C GLY A 5 -10.79 8.09 -15.37
N GLN A 6 -10.95 9.03 -14.44
CA GLN A 6 -9.97 9.26 -13.36
C GLN A 6 -9.98 8.12 -12.33
N ILE A 7 -11.15 7.54 -12.05
CA ILE A 7 -11.27 6.40 -11.13
C ILE A 7 -10.73 5.14 -11.80
N GLN A 8 -11.05 4.92 -13.08
CA GLN A 8 -10.52 3.82 -13.87
C GLN A 8 -9.00 3.89 -14.00
N ASP A 9 -8.42 5.07 -14.24
CA ASP A 9 -6.97 5.25 -14.26
C ASP A 9 -6.36 5.03 -12.88
N THR A 10 -7.05 5.38 -11.80
CA THR A 10 -6.60 5.05 -10.44
C THR A 10 -6.58 3.53 -10.21
N PHE A 11 -7.60 2.79 -10.67
CA PHE A 11 -7.61 1.33 -10.60
C PHE A 11 -6.52 0.68 -11.45
N ARG A 12 -6.23 1.26 -12.62
CA ARG A 12 -5.18 0.79 -13.53
C ARG A 12 -3.78 1.06 -12.99
N THR A 13 -3.54 2.27 -12.47
CA THR A 13 -2.19 2.75 -12.11
C THR A 13 -1.82 2.49 -10.66
N ARG A 14 -2.75 2.64 -9.71
CA ARG A 14 -2.49 2.39 -8.29
C ARG A 14 -2.79 0.96 -7.88
N LEU A 15 -3.94 0.42 -8.28
CA LEU A 15 -4.37 -0.93 -7.87
C LEU A 15 -3.94 -2.03 -8.86
N LYS A 16 -3.31 -1.66 -9.98
CA LYS A 16 -2.84 -2.57 -11.04
C LYS A 16 -3.88 -3.62 -11.47
N LEU A 17 -5.15 -3.28 -11.41
CA LEU A 17 -6.24 -4.16 -11.82
C LEU A 17 -6.31 -4.18 -13.35
N ALA A 18 -6.42 -5.37 -13.94
CA ALA A 18 -6.79 -5.49 -15.35
C ALA A 18 -8.23 -4.97 -15.54
N ASN A 19 -8.55 -4.43 -16.71
CA ASN A 19 -9.86 -3.78 -16.97
C ASN A 19 -11.07 -4.67 -16.63
N HIS A 20 -10.95 -5.99 -16.80
CA HIS A 20 -12.00 -6.96 -16.48
C HIS A 20 -12.19 -7.19 -14.96
N HIS A 21 -11.30 -6.66 -14.12
CA HIS A 21 -11.37 -6.70 -12.67
C HIS A 21 -11.83 -5.38 -12.05
N PHE A 22 -12.12 -4.35 -12.85
CA PHE A 22 -12.63 -3.09 -12.31
C PHE A 22 -13.99 -3.33 -11.64
N PRO A 23 -14.18 -2.92 -10.38
CA PRO A 23 -15.50 -2.93 -9.78
C PRO A 23 -16.40 -1.96 -10.55
N THR A 24 -17.69 -2.28 -10.63
CA THR A 24 -18.68 -1.38 -11.25
C THR A 24 -18.69 -0.06 -10.48
N ILE A 25 -18.23 1.02 -11.11
CA ILE A 25 -18.20 2.36 -10.50
C ILE A 25 -19.55 3.03 -10.79
N GLN A 26 -20.26 3.41 -9.74
CA GLN A 26 -21.45 4.24 -9.82
C GLN A 26 -21.18 5.59 -9.16
N PHE A 27 -21.67 6.66 -9.77
CA PHE A 27 -21.63 8.01 -9.19
C PHE A 27 -22.99 8.32 -8.58
N PHE A 28 -22.97 8.81 -7.36
CA PHE A 28 -24.19 9.18 -6.63
C PHE A 28 -24.30 10.70 -6.50
N ASP A 29 -25.44 11.24 -6.91
CA ASP A 29 -25.86 12.61 -6.66
C ASP A 29 -26.89 12.64 -5.52
N ALA A 30 -26.45 13.11 -4.34
CA ALA A 30 -27.27 13.20 -3.14
C ALA A 30 -28.54 14.06 -3.27
N LYS A 31 -28.68 14.85 -4.35
CA LYS A 31 -29.88 15.66 -4.64
C LYS A 31 -30.84 15.01 -5.63
N LYS A 32 -30.42 14.00 -6.39
CA LYS A 32 -31.20 13.41 -7.49
C LYS A 32 -31.45 11.91 -7.36
N ASP A 33 -30.54 11.20 -6.69
CA ASP A 33 -30.57 9.74 -6.64
C ASP A 33 -31.22 9.23 -5.35
N VAL A 34 -31.98 8.14 -5.46
CA VAL A 34 -32.68 7.51 -4.33
C VAL A 34 -31.70 6.59 -3.59
N ALA A 35 -31.53 6.80 -2.28
CA ALA A 35 -30.54 6.08 -1.45
C ALA A 35 -30.63 4.55 -1.52
N LYS A 36 -31.83 4.01 -1.81
CA LYS A 36 -32.10 2.57 -1.89
C LYS A 36 -31.37 1.88 -3.05
N ASP A 37 -31.08 2.59 -4.13
CA ASP A 37 -30.42 2.03 -5.31
C ASP A 37 -28.91 1.83 -5.10
N ILE A 38 -28.28 2.69 -4.29
CA ILE A 38 -26.89 2.47 -3.83
C ILE A 38 -26.82 1.28 -2.89
N GLU A 39 -27.76 1.16 -1.96
CA GLU A 39 -27.76 0.07 -0.98
C GLU A 39 -27.83 -1.28 -1.70
N LEU A 40 -28.70 -1.40 -2.71
CA LEU A 40 -28.77 -2.58 -3.57
C LEU A 40 -27.48 -2.82 -4.36
N SER A 41 -26.86 -1.77 -4.89
CA SER A 41 -25.62 -1.88 -5.68
C SER A 41 -24.41 -2.25 -4.81
N LEU A 42 -24.30 -1.71 -3.60
CA LEU A 42 -23.30 -2.09 -2.60
C LEU A 42 -23.50 -3.54 -2.15
N LEU A 43 -24.75 -3.95 -1.89
CA LEU A 43 -25.07 -5.35 -1.55
C LEU A 43 -24.70 -6.31 -2.68
N GLN A 44 -24.95 -5.94 -3.95
CA GLN A 44 -24.53 -6.72 -5.11
C GLN A 44 -23.00 -6.79 -5.23
N LEU A 45 -22.30 -5.68 -4.99
CA LEU A 45 -20.83 -5.67 -5.01
C LEU A 45 -20.26 -6.59 -3.91
N ILE A 46 -20.76 -6.47 -2.67
CA ILE A 46 -20.38 -7.34 -1.55
C ILE A 46 -20.67 -8.80 -1.88
N LYS A 47 -21.84 -9.09 -2.47
CA LYS A 47 -22.21 -10.44 -2.90
C LYS A 47 -21.24 -10.97 -3.96
N SER A 48 -20.86 -10.16 -4.94
CA SER A 48 -19.90 -10.54 -5.99
C SER A 48 -18.49 -10.80 -5.45
N LEU A 49 -18.06 -10.03 -4.43
CA LEU A 49 -16.76 -10.21 -3.78
C LEU A 49 -16.77 -11.49 -2.92
N ARG A 50 -17.86 -11.72 -2.19
CA ARG A 50 -18.06 -12.97 -1.43
C ARG A 50 -18.12 -14.17 -2.36
N GLN A 51 -18.83 -14.08 -3.48
CA GLN A 51 -18.91 -15.17 -4.46
C GLN A 51 -17.53 -15.48 -5.03
N ARG A 52 -16.76 -14.47 -5.44
CA ARG A 52 -15.36 -14.67 -5.87
C ARG A 52 -14.51 -15.35 -4.81
N ARG A 53 -14.71 -15.01 -3.54
CA ARG A 53 -14.00 -15.65 -2.42
C ARG A 53 -14.44 -17.10 -2.22
N ILE A 54 -15.73 -17.38 -2.36
CA ILE A 54 -16.31 -18.73 -2.32
C ILE A 54 -15.75 -19.56 -3.49
N ASP A 55 -15.74 -19.01 -4.71
CA ASP A 55 -15.21 -19.69 -5.89
C ASP A 55 -13.70 -19.97 -5.75
N GLN A 56 -12.93 -19.06 -5.14
CA GLN A 56 -11.53 -19.32 -4.78
C GLN A 56 -11.37 -20.44 -3.76
N ILE A 57 -12.16 -20.44 -2.68
CA ILE A 57 -12.13 -21.49 -1.65
C ILE A 57 -12.52 -22.83 -2.25
N ASN A 58 -13.58 -22.86 -3.08
CA ASN A 58 -14.04 -24.07 -3.75
C ASN A 58 -13.02 -24.57 -4.78
N GLY A 59 -12.35 -23.69 -5.51
CA GLY A 59 -11.28 -24.09 -6.43
C GLY A 59 -10.05 -24.67 -5.72
N VAL A 60 -9.75 -24.20 -4.51
CA VAL A 60 -8.72 -24.81 -3.64
C VAL A 60 -9.22 -26.17 -3.11
N ALA A 61 -10.47 -26.26 -2.68
CA ALA A 61 -11.07 -27.51 -2.20
C ALA A 61 -11.16 -28.58 -3.30
N GLU A 62 -11.60 -28.22 -4.51
CA GLU A 62 -11.62 -29.13 -5.68
C GLU A 62 -10.22 -29.59 -6.07
N ALA A 63 -9.23 -28.68 -6.05
CA ALA A 63 -7.84 -29.06 -6.29
C ALA A 63 -7.36 -30.07 -5.23
N VAL A 64 -7.71 -29.87 -3.96
CA VAL A 64 -7.42 -30.80 -2.86
C VAL A 64 -8.18 -32.13 -2.99
N GLU A 65 -9.40 -32.12 -3.53
CA GLU A 65 -10.25 -33.31 -3.68
C GLU A 65 -9.86 -34.17 -4.90
N GLU A 66 -9.44 -33.56 -6.02
CA GLU A 66 -8.83 -34.27 -7.15
C GLU A 66 -7.49 -34.94 -6.74
N ILE A 67 -6.68 -34.25 -5.94
CA ILE A 67 -5.44 -34.77 -5.36
C ILE A 67 -5.69 -36.04 -4.53
N SER A 68 -6.87 -36.18 -3.92
CA SER A 68 -7.18 -37.32 -3.05
C SER A 68 -7.46 -38.64 -3.77
N LYS A 69 -7.66 -38.66 -5.10
CA LYS A 69 -8.14 -39.88 -5.80
C LYS A 69 -7.07 -40.77 -6.45
N HIS A 70 -5.87 -40.30 -6.84
CA HIS A 70 -4.92 -41.13 -7.61
C HIS A 70 -3.42 -40.84 -7.34
N ARG A 71 -2.52 -41.54 -8.07
CA ARG A 71 -1.03 -41.46 -8.08
C ARG A 71 -0.47 -40.01 -8.14
N GLU A 72 -1.32 -39.06 -8.52
CA GLU A 72 -1.14 -37.62 -8.44
C GLU A 72 -0.98 -37.09 -7.01
N LYS A 73 -1.46 -37.80 -5.97
CA LYS A 73 -1.36 -37.37 -4.56
C LYS A 73 0.09 -37.18 -4.11
N ALA A 74 0.98 -38.10 -4.48
CA ALA A 74 2.40 -38.01 -4.14
C ALA A 74 3.11 -36.91 -4.93
N GLN A 75 2.79 -36.75 -6.22
CA GLN A 75 3.37 -35.72 -7.08
C GLN A 75 2.88 -34.31 -6.70
N ALA A 76 1.59 -34.16 -6.41
CA ALA A 76 1.00 -32.94 -5.91
C ALA A 76 1.59 -32.58 -4.55
N ARG A 77 1.68 -33.53 -3.62
CA ARG A 77 2.31 -33.31 -2.31
C ARG A 77 3.77 -32.85 -2.45
N ALA A 78 4.55 -33.50 -3.31
CA ALA A 78 5.92 -33.08 -3.59
C ALA A 78 6.00 -31.67 -4.19
N ALA A 79 5.07 -31.30 -5.10
CA ALA A 79 4.98 -29.94 -5.65
C ALA A 79 4.65 -28.90 -4.56
N PHE A 80 3.70 -29.20 -3.68
CA PHE A 80 3.34 -28.35 -2.54
C PHE A 80 4.49 -28.21 -1.55
N GLU A 81 5.18 -29.30 -1.20
CA GLU A 81 6.34 -29.28 -0.31
C GLU A 81 7.49 -28.46 -0.91
N HIS A 82 7.75 -28.58 -2.22
CA HIS A 82 8.76 -27.80 -2.93
C HIS A 82 8.46 -26.29 -2.86
N VAL A 83 7.24 -25.90 -3.22
CA VAL A 83 6.80 -24.50 -3.17
C VAL A 83 6.85 -23.97 -1.73
N SER A 84 6.36 -24.77 -0.77
CA SER A 84 6.34 -24.40 0.65
C SER A 84 7.74 -24.21 1.22
N GLY A 85 8.70 -25.06 0.85
CA GLY A 85 10.10 -24.94 1.28
C GLY A 85 10.75 -23.63 0.82
N ALA A 86 10.52 -23.23 -0.43
CA ALA A 86 11.01 -21.96 -0.96
C ALA A 86 10.37 -20.75 -0.25
N ILE A 87 9.05 -20.78 -0.03
CA ILE A 87 8.34 -19.71 0.68
C ILE A 87 8.80 -19.62 2.13
N HIS A 88 8.98 -20.75 2.81
CA HIS A 88 9.48 -20.77 4.19
C HIS A 88 10.90 -20.19 4.27
N SER A 89 11.76 -20.55 3.33
CA SER A 89 13.13 -20.01 3.26
C SER A 89 13.12 -18.48 3.07
N TRP A 90 12.29 -17.98 2.15
CA TRP A 90 12.10 -16.55 1.96
C TRP A 90 11.56 -15.84 3.22
N ALA A 91 10.56 -16.42 3.88
CA ALA A 91 9.96 -15.88 5.09
C ALA A 91 10.98 -15.76 6.23
N GLN A 92 11.82 -16.78 6.41
CA GLN A 92 12.87 -16.77 7.44
C GLN A 92 13.97 -15.75 7.13
N ALA A 93 14.39 -15.64 5.86
CA ALA A 93 15.41 -14.68 5.44
C ALA A 93 14.95 -13.23 5.69
N ASN A 94 13.69 -12.91 5.42
CA ASN A 94 13.18 -11.55 5.47
C ASN A 94 12.47 -11.17 6.79
N ARG A 95 12.42 -12.08 7.78
CA ARG A 95 11.84 -11.79 9.11
C ARG A 95 12.61 -10.73 9.90
N LYS A 96 13.93 -10.61 9.66
CA LYS A 96 14.79 -9.63 10.34
C LYS A 96 14.90 -8.31 9.58
N GLN A 97 14.19 -8.16 8.46
CA GLN A 97 14.20 -6.93 7.68
C GLN A 97 13.68 -5.77 8.53
N LEU A 98 14.31 -4.61 8.40
CA LEU A 98 13.93 -3.43 9.14
C LEU A 98 13.43 -2.37 8.17
N ALA A 99 12.32 -1.73 8.52
CA ALA A 99 11.88 -0.54 7.83
C ALA A 99 12.73 0.65 8.27
N GLU A 100 13.25 1.41 7.32
CA GLU A 100 13.96 2.66 7.59
C GLU A 100 13.04 3.84 7.28
N ILE A 101 12.09 4.11 8.18
CA ILE A 101 11.14 5.23 8.03
C ILE A 101 11.63 6.38 8.89
N HIS A 102 12.53 7.17 8.32
CA HIS A 102 13.09 8.36 8.95
C HIS A 102 13.17 9.52 7.96
N GLN A 103 13.18 10.74 8.50
CA GLN A 103 13.31 12.00 7.77
C GLN A 103 12.29 12.12 6.62
N ILE A 104 11.04 11.73 6.85
CA ILE A 104 10.00 11.79 5.82
C ILE A 104 9.70 13.23 5.40
N TYR A 105 9.91 14.18 6.31
CA TYR A 105 9.79 15.62 6.04
C TYR A 105 10.85 16.14 5.07
N LYS A 106 11.99 15.47 4.95
CA LYS A 106 13.09 15.97 4.13
C LYS A 106 12.70 16.05 2.65
N SER A 107 11.93 15.07 2.16
CA SER A 107 11.38 15.10 0.80
C SER A 107 10.47 16.31 0.55
N LEU A 108 9.72 16.76 1.55
CA LEU A 108 8.88 17.96 1.44
C LEU A 108 9.76 19.22 1.36
N VAL A 109 10.75 19.33 2.26
CA VAL A 109 11.68 20.47 2.32
C VAL A 109 12.51 20.57 1.03
N ASP A 110 13.07 19.46 0.56
CA ASP A 110 13.87 19.42 -0.65
C ASP A 110 13.03 19.84 -1.87
N ASP A 111 11.81 19.30 -1.99
CA ASP A 111 10.87 19.64 -3.08
C ASP A 111 10.57 21.14 -3.14
N MET A 112 10.49 21.84 -2.01
CA MET A 112 10.24 23.29 -1.98
C MET A 112 11.32 24.08 -2.71
N THR A 113 12.55 23.57 -2.82
CA THR A 113 13.68 24.28 -3.43
C THR A 113 13.88 23.93 -4.91
N THR A 114 13.30 22.82 -5.38
CA THR A 114 13.42 22.31 -6.77
C THR A 114 12.89 23.28 -7.81
N LYS A 115 13.41 23.28 -9.05
CA LYS A 115 13.02 24.26 -10.09
C LYS A 115 11.58 24.07 -10.56
N GLU A 116 11.05 22.86 -10.44
CA GLU A 116 9.73 22.42 -10.88
C GLU A 116 8.61 23.00 -10.01
N VAL A 117 8.90 23.35 -8.76
CA VAL A 117 7.92 23.92 -7.82
C VAL A 117 7.95 25.45 -7.88
N TYR A 118 6.85 26.05 -8.33
CA TYR A 118 6.72 27.51 -8.41
C TYR A 118 6.51 28.13 -7.02
N ALA A 119 7.17 29.27 -6.78
CA ALA A 119 7.05 30.04 -5.54
C ALA A 119 5.59 30.42 -5.22
N SER A 120 4.78 30.74 -6.24
CA SER A 120 3.35 31.03 -6.08
C SER A 120 2.54 29.84 -5.58
N SER A 121 2.92 28.60 -5.94
CA SER A 121 2.26 27.39 -5.44
C SER A 121 2.59 27.13 -3.97
N ILE A 122 3.84 27.36 -3.57
CA ILE A 122 4.25 27.31 -2.16
C ILE A 122 3.52 28.38 -1.35
N GLN A 123 3.46 29.61 -1.85
CA GLN A 123 2.74 30.70 -1.20
C GLN A 123 1.25 30.37 -1.04
N ALA A 124 0.62 29.81 -2.07
CA ALA A 124 -0.77 29.38 -2.02
C ALA A 124 -1.00 28.27 -0.97
N ALA A 125 -0.04 27.37 -0.79
CA ALA A 125 -0.05 26.35 0.26
C ALA A 125 0.12 26.96 1.65
N VAL A 126 1.11 27.83 1.85
CA VAL A 126 1.35 28.57 3.11
C VAL A 126 0.11 29.36 3.54
N ASN A 127 -0.55 30.04 2.60
CA ASN A 127 -1.77 30.78 2.87
C ASN A 127 -2.95 29.90 3.31
N ARG A 128 -2.91 28.61 2.98
CA ARG A 128 -3.93 27.59 3.27
C ARG A 128 -3.43 26.52 4.21
N GLN A 129 -2.46 26.87 5.06
CA GLN A 129 -1.89 25.97 6.08
C GLN A 129 -1.48 24.62 5.48
N GLY A 130 -0.69 24.66 4.41
CA GLY A 130 -0.13 23.49 3.74
C GLY A 130 -1.07 22.77 2.78
N ASN A 131 -2.35 23.16 2.69
CA ASN A 131 -3.35 22.49 1.85
C ASN A 131 -3.57 23.24 0.52
N TRP A 132 -2.83 22.84 -0.51
CA TRP A 132 -3.01 23.36 -1.87
C TRP A 132 -2.79 22.29 -2.93
N GLY A 133 -3.69 22.20 -3.91
CA GLY A 133 -3.68 21.11 -4.90
C GLY A 133 -2.39 20.98 -5.71
N ASN A 134 -1.67 22.09 -5.95
CA ASN A 134 -0.41 22.05 -6.70
C ASN A 134 0.82 21.79 -5.80
N PHE A 135 0.69 21.97 -4.48
CA PHE A 135 1.76 21.73 -3.51
C PHE A 135 1.17 21.51 -2.10
N ASP A 136 0.74 20.27 -1.81
CA ASP A 136 0.15 19.89 -0.53
C ASP A 136 1.24 19.26 0.37
N PHE A 137 1.49 19.88 1.52
CA PHE A 137 2.53 19.46 2.47
C PHE A 137 2.26 18.04 2.98
N TYR A 138 1.02 17.75 3.36
CA TYR A 138 0.60 16.48 3.94
C TYR A 138 0.62 15.37 2.91
N TYR A 139 0.26 15.67 1.66
CA TYR A 139 0.42 14.74 0.56
C TYR A 139 1.89 14.38 0.31
N LYS A 140 2.80 15.36 0.36
CA LYS A 140 4.25 15.08 0.22
C LYS A 140 4.77 14.17 1.33
N LEU A 141 4.36 14.40 2.58
CA LEU A 141 4.69 13.52 3.71
C LEU A 141 4.14 12.09 3.52
N ALA A 142 2.90 11.97 3.03
CA ALA A 142 2.29 10.68 2.70
C ALA A 142 3.10 9.91 1.63
N VAL A 143 3.49 10.61 0.56
CA VAL A 143 4.29 10.05 -0.53
C VAL A 143 5.67 9.64 -0.05
N ALA A 144 6.31 10.47 0.79
CA ALA A 144 7.62 10.16 1.36
C ALA A 144 7.59 8.92 2.25
N ALA A 145 6.60 8.82 3.15
CA ALA A 145 6.42 7.64 4.00
C ALA A 145 6.19 6.38 3.16
N ARG A 146 5.31 6.43 2.15
CA ARG A 146 5.11 5.33 1.21
C ARG A 146 6.39 4.93 0.49
N LYS A 147 7.14 5.90 -0.03
CA LYS A 147 8.39 5.67 -0.75
C LYS A 147 9.43 4.99 0.15
N LYS A 148 9.55 5.40 1.41
CA LYS A 148 10.42 4.77 2.39
C LYS A 148 10.02 3.32 2.67
N SER A 149 8.72 3.02 2.81
CA SER A 149 8.25 1.63 2.95
C SER A 149 8.52 0.79 1.70
N VAL A 150 8.28 1.32 0.50
CA VAL A 150 8.60 0.62 -0.77
C VAL A 150 10.10 0.36 -0.87
N THR A 151 10.94 1.32 -0.50
CA THR A 151 12.41 1.14 -0.50
C THR A 151 12.81 0.08 0.53
N SER A 152 12.13 0.05 1.68
CA SER A 152 12.44 -0.89 2.75
C SER A 152 12.10 -2.33 2.41
N PHE A 153 11.03 -2.60 1.65
CA PHE A 153 10.51 -3.97 1.42
C PHE A 153 10.45 -4.40 -0.04
N GLY A 154 10.69 -3.49 -0.99
CA GLY A 154 10.50 -3.72 -2.42
C GLY A 154 11.30 -4.92 -2.94
N GLU A 155 12.57 -5.00 -2.57
CA GLU A 155 13.46 -6.09 -2.98
C GLU A 155 12.95 -7.46 -2.50
N ALA A 156 12.61 -7.58 -1.21
CA ALA A 156 12.09 -8.83 -0.64
C ALA A 156 10.76 -9.25 -1.28
N VAL A 157 9.90 -8.28 -1.61
CA VAL A 157 8.62 -8.55 -2.28
C VAL A 157 8.84 -8.98 -3.73
N ASP A 158 9.77 -8.34 -4.43
CA ASP A 158 10.06 -8.69 -5.82
C ASP A 158 10.76 -10.06 -5.92
N GLU A 159 11.58 -10.42 -4.93
CA GLU A 159 12.17 -11.75 -4.77
C GLU A 159 11.08 -12.85 -4.72
N ILE A 160 10.13 -12.76 -3.78
CA ILE A 160 9.09 -13.79 -3.66
C ILE A 160 8.15 -13.81 -4.87
N ARG A 161 7.84 -12.64 -5.45
CA ARG A 161 7.06 -12.56 -6.69
C ARG A 161 7.74 -13.30 -7.82
N LEU A 162 9.06 -13.12 -7.97
CA LEU A 162 9.84 -13.79 -9.00
C LEU A 162 9.83 -15.30 -8.81
N VAL A 163 10.09 -15.76 -7.57
CA VAL A 163 10.05 -17.19 -7.21
C VAL A 163 8.70 -17.82 -7.55
N LEU A 164 7.61 -17.22 -7.07
CA LEU A 164 6.26 -17.75 -7.30
C LEU A 164 5.84 -17.70 -8.77
N THR A 165 6.19 -16.63 -9.49
CA THR A 165 5.90 -16.52 -10.94
C THR A 165 6.69 -17.56 -11.74
N ASN A 166 7.92 -17.89 -11.33
CA ASN A 166 8.70 -18.94 -11.96
C ASN A 166 8.10 -20.32 -11.70
N PHE A 167 7.63 -20.59 -10.48
CA PHE A 167 6.92 -21.84 -10.16
C PHE A 167 5.62 -22.01 -10.94
N GLU A 168 4.88 -20.93 -11.19
CA GLU A 168 3.66 -20.98 -12.01
C GLU A 168 3.93 -21.38 -13.47
N ARG A 169 5.16 -21.20 -13.98
CA ARG A 169 5.56 -21.59 -15.34
C ARG A 169 5.99 -23.05 -15.45
N GLN A 170 6.25 -23.72 -14.34
CA GLN A 170 6.74 -25.10 -14.28
C GLN A 170 5.57 -26.08 -14.42
N PRO A 171 5.49 -26.88 -15.50
CA PRO A 171 4.43 -27.86 -15.70
C PRO A 171 4.37 -28.93 -14.60
N GLU A 172 5.52 -29.28 -14.02
CA GLU A 172 5.66 -30.23 -12.91
C GLU A 172 5.01 -29.75 -11.61
N LEU A 173 4.82 -28.43 -11.46
CA LEU A 173 4.16 -27.80 -10.32
C LEU A 173 2.68 -27.48 -10.57
N LYS A 174 2.09 -27.99 -11.67
CA LYS A 174 0.70 -27.68 -12.05
C LYS A 174 -0.32 -27.88 -10.93
N ALA A 175 -0.15 -28.92 -10.11
CA ALA A 175 -1.00 -29.19 -8.95
C ALA A 175 -0.95 -28.08 -7.87
N ALA A 176 0.16 -27.35 -7.76
CA ALA A 176 0.35 -26.24 -6.81
C ALA A 176 0.02 -24.86 -7.41
N HIS A 177 -0.28 -24.75 -8.71
CA HIS A 177 -0.57 -23.46 -9.36
C HIS A 177 -1.72 -22.67 -8.71
N PRO A 178 -2.86 -23.27 -8.28
CA PRO A 178 -3.89 -22.54 -7.56
C PRO A 178 -3.36 -21.87 -6.28
N PHE A 179 -2.57 -22.62 -5.51
CA PHE A 179 -1.95 -22.14 -4.27
C PHE A 179 -0.92 -21.04 -4.51
N ILE A 180 -0.06 -21.19 -5.52
CA ILE A 180 0.91 -20.17 -5.94
C ILE A 180 0.20 -18.85 -6.28
N ARG A 181 -0.88 -18.91 -7.07
CA ARG A 181 -1.68 -17.73 -7.44
C ARG A 181 -2.35 -17.08 -6.24
N GLU A 182 -2.91 -17.87 -5.33
CA GLU A 182 -3.50 -17.33 -4.10
C GLU A 182 -2.46 -16.60 -3.26
N LEU A 183 -1.27 -17.18 -3.12
CA LEU A 183 -0.19 -16.58 -2.35
C LEU A 183 0.32 -15.29 -3.00
N LEU A 184 0.54 -15.29 -4.32
CA LEU A 184 0.89 -14.08 -5.08
C LEU A 184 -0.13 -12.96 -4.84
N HIS A 185 -1.42 -13.29 -4.90
CA HIS A 185 -2.48 -12.33 -4.63
C HIS A 185 -2.42 -11.82 -3.18
N ALA A 186 -2.25 -12.71 -2.19
CA ALA A 186 -2.20 -12.34 -0.79
C ALA A 186 -1.00 -11.41 -0.48
N VAL A 187 0.18 -11.72 -1.01
CA VAL A 187 1.38 -10.87 -0.89
C VAL A 187 1.13 -9.49 -1.50
N ASN A 188 0.60 -9.43 -2.73
CA ASN A 188 0.33 -8.17 -3.41
C ASN A 188 -0.68 -7.29 -2.65
N GLU A 189 -1.78 -7.88 -2.21
CA GLU A 189 -2.83 -7.16 -1.48
C GLU A 189 -2.34 -6.66 -0.11
N ARG A 190 -1.55 -7.47 0.60
CA ARG A 190 -0.99 -7.07 1.91
C ARG A 190 0.05 -5.98 1.78
N MET A 191 0.94 -6.07 0.79
CA MET A 191 1.94 -5.02 0.58
C MET A 191 1.32 -3.70 0.16
N GLU A 192 0.29 -3.71 -0.70
CA GLU A 192 -0.40 -2.47 -1.05
C GLU A 192 -1.04 -1.83 0.18
N ARG A 193 -1.71 -2.63 1.03
CA ARG A 193 -2.27 -2.13 2.30
C ARG A 193 -1.19 -1.57 3.22
N LEU A 194 -0.05 -2.23 3.36
CA LEU A 194 1.07 -1.73 4.17
C LEU A 194 1.56 -0.36 3.66
N TYR A 195 1.70 -0.21 2.34
CA TYR A 195 2.09 1.06 1.72
C TYR A 195 1.04 2.16 1.88
N GLU A 196 -0.23 1.82 1.84
CA GLU A 196 -1.34 2.74 2.13
C GLU A 196 -1.37 3.15 3.61
N THR A 197 -1.14 2.20 4.53
CA THR A 197 -0.99 2.49 5.98
C THR A 197 0.13 3.49 6.20
N ALA A 198 1.31 3.25 5.63
CA ALA A 198 2.45 4.16 5.73
C ALA A 198 2.11 5.56 5.20
N ALA A 199 1.46 5.65 4.03
CA ALA A 199 1.05 6.92 3.44
C ALA A 199 0.04 7.67 4.32
N SER A 200 -0.98 6.97 4.82
CA SER A 200 -2.02 7.53 5.69
C SER A 200 -1.41 8.07 6.98
N MET A 201 -0.56 7.28 7.64
CA MET A 201 0.13 7.72 8.86
C MET A 201 1.07 8.88 8.58
N GLY A 202 1.86 8.85 7.51
CA GLY A 202 2.73 9.95 7.11
C GLY A 202 1.97 11.26 6.85
N ARG A 203 0.78 11.17 6.24
CA ARG A 203 -0.11 12.34 6.07
C ARG A 203 -0.55 12.90 7.42
N ASN A 204 -1.11 12.04 8.27
CA ASN A 204 -1.80 12.42 9.49
C ASN A 204 -0.84 12.78 10.64
N ALA A 205 0.39 12.28 10.59
CA ALA A 205 1.45 12.43 11.59
C ALA A 205 1.65 13.88 12.05
N TYR A 206 1.57 14.83 11.13
CA TYR A 206 1.82 16.25 11.40
C TYR A 206 0.66 17.16 10.97
N GLU A 207 -0.41 16.61 10.39
CA GLU A 207 -1.49 17.41 9.82
C GLU A 207 -2.18 18.27 10.87
N VAL A 208 -2.55 17.68 12.00
CA VAL A 208 -3.25 18.40 13.07
C VAL A 208 -2.34 19.44 13.73
N SER A 209 -1.14 19.03 14.15
CA SER A 209 -0.20 19.90 14.88
C SER A 209 0.30 21.04 14.02
N MET A 210 0.66 20.79 12.76
CA MET A 210 1.12 21.83 11.86
C MET A 210 -0.01 22.79 11.50
N LYS A 211 -1.23 22.31 11.19
CA LYS A 211 -2.35 23.19 10.82
C LYS A 211 -2.73 24.15 11.94
N SER A 212 -2.66 23.70 13.20
CA SER A 212 -3.03 24.52 14.36
C SER A 212 -1.94 25.51 14.78
N ASP A 213 -0.70 25.34 14.34
CA ASP A 213 0.43 26.22 14.65
C ASP A 213 0.35 27.56 13.91
N GLN A 214 -0.45 28.49 14.47
CA GLN A 214 -0.61 29.84 13.92
C GLN A 214 0.70 30.64 13.87
N PRO A 215 1.56 30.62 14.91
CA PRO A 215 2.87 31.28 14.83
C PRO A 215 3.72 30.81 13.65
N PHE A 216 3.80 29.50 13.42
CA PHE A 216 4.51 28.95 12.26
C PHE A 216 3.97 29.53 10.95
N TRP A 217 2.66 29.42 10.70
CA TRP A 217 2.08 29.92 9.45
C TRP A 217 2.17 31.44 9.30
N ALA A 218 2.06 32.21 10.38
CA ALA A 218 2.23 33.66 10.35
C ALA A 218 3.66 34.03 9.92
N ASN A 219 4.67 33.35 10.45
CA ASN A 219 6.07 33.55 10.06
C ASN A 219 6.29 33.14 8.60
N GLN A 220 5.78 31.99 8.16
CA GLN A 220 5.90 31.57 6.75
C GLN A 220 5.22 32.56 5.78
N LYS A 221 4.13 33.21 6.21
CA LYS A 221 3.44 34.23 5.40
C LYS A 221 4.23 35.53 5.27
N SER A 222 4.92 35.97 6.33
CA SER A 222 5.68 37.23 6.32
C SER A 222 6.94 37.18 5.45
N GLU A 223 7.40 35.98 5.08
CA GLU A 223 8.51 35.76 4.14
C GLU A 223 8.20 36.20 2.70
N TRP A 224 6.92 36.28 2.35
CA TRP A 224 6.50 36.76 1.04
C TRP A 224 6.77 38.25 0.88
N GLY A 225 7.39 38.64 -0.24
CA GLY A 225 7.73 40.03 -0.52
C GLY A 225 9.07 40.51 0.04
N GLN A 226 9.78 39.68 0.81
CA GLN A 226 11.13 39.99 1.34
C GLN A 226 12.26 39.88 0.30
N GLY A 227 11.94 40.00 -0.99
CA GLY A 227 12.91 39.86 -2.08
C GLY A 227 13.29 38.41 -2.44
N PRO A 228 14.36 38.23 -3.24
CA PRO A 228 14.81 36.92 -3.75
C PRO A 228 15.04 35.89 -2.63
N GLY A 229 14.93 34.60 -2.97
CA GLY A 229 15.21 33.51 -2.01
C GLY A 229 14.02 33.02 -1.18
N TYR A 230 12.80 33.46 -1.50
CA TYR A 230 11.55 33.05 -0.82
C TYR A 230 11.47 31.54 -0.54
N LYS A 231 11.68 30.71 -1.58
CA LYS A 231 11.58 29.26 -1.48
C LYS A 231 12.52 28.65 -0.45
N ASN A 232 13.74 29.16 -0.37
CA ASN A 232 14.75 28.67 0.58
C ASN A 232 14.36 29.05 2.02
N ARG A 233 13.83 30.25 2.24
CA ARG A 233 13.36 30.67 3.56
C ARG A 233 12.18 29.84 4.05
N ILE A 234 11.23 29.53 3.16
CA ILE A 234 10.12 28.63 3.49
C ILE A 234 10.60 27.21 3.80
N ALA A 235 11.54 26.69 3.00
CA ALA A 235 12.13 25.38 3.22
C ALA A 235 12.84 25.30 4.58
N LEU A 236 13.69 26.28 4.90
CA LEU A 236 14.39 26.38 6.18
C LEU A 236 13.42 26.47 7.36
N GLY A 237 12.46 27.38 7.31
CA GLY A 237 11.49 27.51 8.40
C GLY A 237 10.59 26.28 8.55
N THR A 238 10.31 25.55 7.46
CA THR A 238 9.60 24.26 7.53
C THR A 238 10.48 23.18 8.16
N GLU A 239 11.75 23.08 7.79
CA GLU A 239 12.72 22.16 8.38
C GLU A 239 12.89 22.42 9.89
N ASP A 240 13.07 23.68 10.27
CA ASP A 240 13.13 24.11 11.67
C ASP A 240 11.88 23.71 12.44
N TRP A 241 10.68 23.86 11.85
CA TRP A 241 9.44 23.43 12.48
C TRP A 241 9.48 21.93 12.82
N PHE A 242 9.92 21.08 11.89
CA PHE A 242 10.03 19.64 12.15
C PHE A 242 11.03 19.35 13.27
N HIS A 243 12.20 19.99 13.26
CA HIS A 243 13.21 19.80 14.31
C HIS A 243 12.68 20.13 15.72
N HIS A 244 11.89 21.19 15.86
CA HIS A 244 11.27 21.55 17.15
C HIS A 244 10.15 20.59 17.59
N HIS A 245 9.53 19.87 16.65
CA HIS A 245 8.41 18.96 16.91
C HIS A 245 8.83 17.47 16.96
N SER A 246 10.13 17.19 17.14
CA SER A 246 10.69 15.85 17.40
C SER A 246 10.22 14.79 16.39
N PRO A 247 10.62 14.92 15.11
CA PRO A 247 10.07 14.11 14.02
C PRO A 247 10.40 12.63 14.22
N THR A 248 11.54 12.31 14.83
CA THR A 248 11.99 10.96 15.17
C THR A 248 10.97 10.15 15.96
N HIS A 249 10.28 10.76 16.94
CA HIS A 249 9.29 10.03 17.74
C HIS A 249 8.08 9.62 16.89
N THR A 250 7.55 10.57 16.13
CA THR A 250 6.41 10.33 15.24
C THR A 250 6.75 9.33 14.14
N GLU A 251 7.94 9.45 13.54
CA GLU A 251 8.44 8.55 12.51
C GLU A 251 8.65 7.12 13.05
N ALA A 252 9.11 6.97 14.30
CA ALA A 252 9.24 5.68 14.96
C ALA A 252 7.88 4.95 15.10
N HIS A 253 6.77 5.68 15.35
CA HIS A 253 5.43 5.08 15.37
C HIS A 253 5.01 4.56 13.99
N ILE A 254 5.33 5.30 12.92
CA ILE A 254 5.06 4.85 11.54
C ILE A 254 5.88 3.59 11.25
N GLN A 255 7.18 3.61 11.60
CA GLN A 255 8.07 2.48 11.45
C GLN A 255 7.56 1.24 12.18
N GLN A 256 7.18 1.37 13.46
CA GLN A 256 6.68 0.27 14.26
C GLN A 256 5.42 -0.34 13.63
N ARG A 257 4.48 0.50 13.18
CA ARG A 257 3.24 0.00 12.56
C ARG A 257 3.51 -0.73 11.25
N VAL A 258 4.36 -0.16 10.40
CA VAL A 258 4.74 -0.80 9.13
C VAL A 258 5.48 -2.13 9.37
N MET A 259 6.35 -2.17 10.38
CA MET A 259 7.03 -3.40 10.79
C MET A 259 6.06 -4.46 11.32
N GLN A 260 5.01 -4.06 12.03
CA GLN A 260 3.96 -4.97 12.46
C GLN A 260 3.21 -5.55 11.26
N ASP A 261 2.75 -4.70 10.33
CA ASP A 261 2.06 -5.15 9.12
C ASP A 261 2.93 -6.11 8.27
N TRP A 262 4.26 -5.90 8.24
CA TRP A 262 5.23 -6.79 7.60
C TRP A 262 5.32 -8.16 8.30
N ASN A 263 5.48 -8.17 9.62
CA ASN A 263 5.55 -9.41 10.39
C ASN A 263 4.24 -10.21 10.34
N ASP A 264 3.10 -9.53 10.29
CA ASP A 264 1.79 -10.14 10.12
C ASP A 264 1.67 -10.81 8.73
N LEU A 265 2.22 -10.19 7.68
CA LEU A 265 2.32 -10.81 6.36
C LEU A 265 3.16 -12.09 6.42
N ILE A 266 4.37 -12.05 6.98
CA ILE A 266 5.24 -13.21 7.09
C ILE A 266 4.53 -14.35 7.85
N THR A 267 3.94 -14.03 9.00
CA THR A 267 3.20 -15.00 9.83
C THR A 267 2.02 -15.59 9.06
N GLN A 268 1.27 -14.75 8.32
CA GLN A 268 0.15 -15.21 7.50
C GLN A 268 0.62 -16.16 6.39
N VAL A 269 1.70 -15.83 5.70
CA VAL A 269 2.30 -16.67 4.66
C VAL A 269 2.69 -18.04 5.25
N GLU A 270 3.40 -18.07 6.37
CA GLU A 270 3.80 -19.31 7.05
C GLU A 270 2.59 -20.13 7.53
N SER A 271 1.55 -19.49 8.05
CA SER A 271 0.33 -20.18 8.50
C SER A 271 -0.45 -20.86 7.35
N ARG A 272 -0.29 -20.38 6.12
CA ARG A 272 -0.91 -20.98 4.94
C ARG A 272 -0.15 -22.21 4.47
N LEU A 273 1.16 -22.27 4.73
CA LEU A 273 1.99 -23.45 4.46
C LEU A 273 1.53 -24.66 5.30
N THR A 274 1.17 -24.44 6.57
CA THR A 274 0.73 -25.52 7.47
C THR A 274 -0.67 -26.04 7.15
N LYS A 275 -1.58 -25.18 6.66
CA LYS A 275 -2.93 -25.59 6.24
C LYS A 275 -2.93 -26.39 4.93
N GLY A 276 -2.13 -25.99 3.93
CA GLY A 276 -2.02 -26.74 2.68
C GLY A 276 -1.44 -28.15 2.85
N ALA A 277 -0.56 -28.35 3.84
CA ALA A 277 0.00 -29.66 4.18
C ALA A 277 -0.97 -30.55 4.98
N GLY A 278 -1.84 -29.96 5.81
CA GLY A 278 -2.75 -30.68 6.70
C GLY A 278 -4.00 -31.25 6.02
N GLU A 279 -4.57 -30.54 5.04
CA GLU A 279 -5.75 -31.01 4.30
C GLU A 279 -5.42 -32.10 3.26
N SER A 280 -4.13 -32.38 3.04
CA SER A 280 -3.67 -33.47 2.17
C SER A 280 -3.58 -34.83 2.88
N ALA A 281 -3.75 -34.86 4.21
CA ALA A 281 -3.41 -36.00 5.09
C ALA A 281 -4.62 -36.70 5.76
N THR A 282 -5.84 -36.28 5.46
CA THR A 282 -7.10 -36.93 5.88
C THR A 282 -7.95 -37.22 4.67
#